data_AF-A0A7X4HXT1-F1
#
_entry.id   AF-A0A7X4HXT1-F1
#
_cell.length_a   1.000
_cell.length_b   1.000
_cell.length_c   1.000
_cell.angle_alpha   90.00
_cell.angle_beta   90.00
_cell.angle_gamma   90.00
#
_symmetry.space_group_name_H-M   'P 1'
#
loop_
_entity.id
_entity.type
_entity.pdbx_description
1 polymer ?
#
loop_
_entity_poly.entity_id
_entity_poly.type
_entity_poly.pdbx_seq_one_letter_code
_entity_poly.pdbx_strand_id
1 'polypeptide(L)'
;LVNWIWFGFALLAFGTGIALLPESRFAFLASRAPGSEVGATSGVTTTMLVLALAVPGLAGPVHAQVGAPPESYAATTPLEADLQRRLVCTCGDCPHYTLADCRCSSPPRYVRGSDGSQQLVAAGAEFMRGQLREQIEAGRGEREILDYFVAAYGSQEPLGAPLDEGFNRMAWLFPYLVGFGCLVAVGGVAVRWSRRGGATDGKAAPAPEPIDAELDARLDDELRNLD
;
A
#
# COMPACT_ATOMS: atom_id res chain seq x y z
N LEU A 1 2.18 1.63 3.01
CA LEU A 1 1.37 0.40 3.25
C LEU A 1 0.03 0.69 3.93
N VAL A 2 0.01 1.45 5.04
CA VAL A 2 -1.20 1.75 5.84
C VAL A 2 -2.35 2.37 5.03
N ASN A 3 -2.08 3.30 4.11
CA ASN A 3 -3.13 3.95 3.31
C ASN A 3 -3.88 2.99 2.37
N TRP A 4 -3.24 1.92 1.91
CA TRP A 4 -3.87 0.92 1.03
C TRP A 4 -4.81 -0.01 1.77
N ILE A 5 -4.50 -0.32 3.03
CA ILE A 5 -5.37 -1.09 3.91
C ILE A 5 -6.68 -0.34 4.12
N TRP A 6 -6.60 0.97 4.42
CA TRP A 6 -7.78 1.82 4.58
C TRP A 6 -8.58 2.01 3.29
N PHE A 7 -7.92 2.10 2.13
CA PHE A 7 -8.61 2.11 0.85
C PHE A 7 -9.40 0.81 0.61
N GLY A 8 -8.80 -0.35 0.93
CA GLY A 8 -9.49 -1.63 0.86
C GLY A 8 -10.71 -1.71 1.79
N PHE A 9 -10.59 -1.23 3.03
CA PHE A 9 -11.73 -1.15 3.96
C PHE A 9 -12.82 -0.20 3.47
N ALA A 10 -12.47 0.95 2.89
CA ALA A 10 -13.45 1.89 2.34
C ALA A 10 -14.20 1.29 1.15
N LEU A 11 -13.50 0.57 0.25
CA LEU A 11 -14.12 -0.12 -0.88
C LEU A 11 -15.06 -1.24 -0.42
N LEU A 12 -14.65 -2.02 0.57
CA LEU A 12 -15.50 -3.06 1.17
C LEU A 12 -16.72 -2.47 1.85
N ALA A 13 -16.55 -1.45 2.69
CA ALA A 13 -17.66 -0.78 3.36
C ALA A 13 -18.65 -0.16 2.36
N PHE A 14 -18.14 0.43 1.27
CA PHE A 14 -18.96 0.96 0.19
C PHE A 14 -19.72 -0.15 -0.56
N GLY A 15 -19.06 -1.26 -0.89
CA GLY A 15 -19.69 -2.44 -1.50
C GLY A 15 -20.77 -3.06 -0.61
N THR A 16 -20.51 -3.17 0.70
CA THR A 16 -21.51 -3.63 1.68
C THR A 16 -22.66 -2.63 1.80
N GLY A 17 -22.39 -1.33 1.76
CA GLY A 17 -23.42 -0.29 1.73
C GLY A 17 -24.33 -0.43 0.51
N ILE A 18 -23.77 -0.74 -0.66
CA ILE A 18 -24.55 -1.03 -1.89
C ILE A 18 -25.35 -2.32 -1.75
N ALA A 19 -24.78 -3.38 -1.18
CA ALA A 19 -25.49 -4.65 -0.97
C ALA A 19 -26.65 -4.53 0.02
N LEU A 20 -26.57 -3.58 0.96
CA LEU A 20 -27.61 -3.29 1.96
C LEU A 20 -28.63 -2.23 1.49
N LEU A 21 -28.52 -1.71 0.26
CA LEU A 21 -29.57 -0.84 -0.27
C LEU A 21 -30.88 -1.65 -0.38
N PRO A 22 -31.99 -1.19 0.22
CA PRO A 22 -33.26 -1.89 0.19
C PRO A 22 -33.74 -2.05 -1.24
N GLU A 23 -34.17 -3.26 -1.59
CA GLU A 23 -34.66 -3.66 -2.92
C GLU A 23 -35.81 -2.79 -3.44
N SER A 24 -36.49 -2.05 -2.56
CA SER A 24 -37.51 -1.06 -2.93
C SER A 24 -37.02 0.01 -3.91
N ARG A 25 -35.70 0.23 -4.01
CA ARG A 25 -35.08 1.18 -4.96
C ARG A 25 -34.68 0.52 -6.29
N PHE A 26 -34.61 -0.81 -6.34
CA PHE A 26 -34.27 -1.61 -7.51
C PHE A 26 -35.48 -2.29 -8.16
N ALA A 27 -36.65 -2.26 -7.52
CA ALA A 27 -37.91 -2.81 -8.07
C ALA A 27 -38.26 -2.26 -9.46
N PHE A 28 -37.81 -1.04 -9.80
CA PHE A 28 -38.02 -0.45 -11.11
C PHE A 28 -37.15 -1.05 -12.23
N LEU A 29 -36.03 -1.71 -11.89
CA LEU A 29 -35.13 -2.39 -12.84
C LEU A 29 -35.39 -3.90 -12.91
N ALA A 30 -35.98 -4.49 -11.87
CA ALA A 30 -36.32 -5.92 -11.82
C ALA A 30 -37.54 -6.29 -12.68
N SER A 31 -38.36 -5.32 -13.12
CA SER A 31 -39.55 -5.57 -13.94
C SER A 31 -39.24 -6.00 -15.39
N ARG A 32 -37.96 -6.20 -15.76
CA ARG A 32 -37.55 -6.56 -17.13
C ARG A 32 -36.72 -7.83 -17.28
N ALA A 33 -36.60 -8.67 -16.27
CA ALA A 33 -35.92 -9.96 -16.40
C ALA A 33 -36.88 -11.14 -16.15
N PRO A 34 -37.10 -12.04 -17.12
CA PRO A 34 -37.82 -13.28 -16.88
C PRO A 34 -36.94 -14.23 -16.06
N GLY A 35 -37.55 -14.82 -15.04
CA GLY A 35 -36.87 -15.52 -13.96
C GLY A 35 -36.27 -16.88 -14.33
N SER A 36 -35.26 -17.24 -13.55
CA SER A 36 -34.90 -18.63 -13.26
C SER A 36 -34.42 -18.71 -11.82
N GLU A 37 -35.26 -19.37 -11.03
CA GLU A 37 -35.13 -19.93 -9.69
C GLU A 37 -33.69 -20.18 -9.21
N VAL A 38 -33.32 -19.58 -8.07
CA VAL A 38 -32.16 -20.00 -7.28
C VAL A 38 -32.67 -20.35 -5.89
N GLY A 39 -32.79 -21.66 -5.67
CA GLY A 39 -33.05 -22.23 -4.36
C GLY A 39 -31.93 -21.89 -3.38
N ALA A 40 -32.34 -21.41 -2.21
CA ALA A 40 -31.54 -21.41 -1.02
C ALA A 40 -31.06 -22.84 -0.68
N THR A 41 -29.84 -22.99 -0.20
CA THR A 41 -29.57 -23.42 1.19
C THR A 41 -28.07 -23.54 1.43
N SER A 42 -27.62 -22.89 2.52
CA SER A 42 -26.55 -23.27 3.46
C SER A 42 -25.42 -24.17 2.95
N GLY A 43 -24.15 -23.77 3.04
CA GLY A 43 -23.49 -23.41 4.28
C GLY A 43 -22.48 -24.52 4.63
N VAL A 44 -21.33 -24.10 5.16
CA VAL A 44 -20.32 -24.96 5.81
C VAL A 44 -19.51 -25.86 4.86
N THR A 45 -18.41 -25.34 4.29
CA THR A 45 -17.18 -26.11 4.00
C THR A 45 -16.04 -25.17 3.61
N THR A 46 -15.51 -24.38 4.54
CA THR A 46 -14.21 -23.67 4.32
C THR A 46 -13.53 -23.33 5.63
N THR A 47 -13.46 -24.29 6.55
CA THR A 47 -12.72 -24.17 7.83
C THR A 47 -11.82 -25.38 8.06
N MET A 48 -11.03 -25.78 7.06
CA MET A 48 -9.90 -26.70 7.25
C MET A 48 -8.81 -26.48 6.19
N LEU A 49 -8.05 -25.39 6.30
CA LEU A 49 -6.71 -25.30 5.67
C LEU A 49 -5.80 -24.27 6.37
N VAL A 50 -5.59 -24.39 7.69
CA VAL A 50 -4.65 -23.51 8.43
C VAL A 50 -3.65 -24.29 9.30
N LEU A 51 -3.42 -25.59 9.04
CA LEU A 51 -2.51 -26.38 9.88
C LEU A 51 -1.41 -27.12 9.11
N ALA A 52 -0.53 -26.38 8.41
CA ALA A 52 0.63 -27.00 7.76
C ALA A 52 1.85 -26.09 7.50
N LEU A 53 2.08 -25.01 8.28
CA LEU A 53 3.28 -24.16 8.11
C LEU A 53 3.90 -23.69 9.44
N ALA A 54 4.17 -24.64 10.33
CA ALA A 54 5.19 -24.50 11.39
C ALA A 54 6.02 -25.78 11.32
N VAL A 55 7.25 -25.80 10.79
CA VAL A 55 8.52 -25.35 11.41
C VAL A 55 9.61 -25.47 10.31
N PRO A 56 10.57 -24.52 10.19
CA PRO A 56 11.93 -24.72 10.69
C PRO A 56 12.41 -23.48 11.48
N GLY A 57 13.06 -23.58 12.65
CA GLY A 57 14.38 -24.17 12.82
C GLY A 57 15.45 -23.13 12.44
N LEU A 58 16.15 -22.55 13.42
CA LEU A 58 17.52 -22.00 13.32
C LEU A 58 17.98 -21.45 14.70
N ALA A 59 18.78 -22.24 15.40
CA ALA A 59 19.73 -21.71 16.38
C ALA A 59 20.96 -21.20 15.60
N GLY A 60 21.25 -19.91 15.69
CA GLY A 60 22.47 -19.32 15.12
C GLY A 60 23.61 -19.27 16.15
N PRO A 61 24.89 -19.37 15.72
CA PRO A 61 26.03 -19.18 16.62
C PRO A 61 26.14 -17.71 17.06
N VAL A 62 26.37 -17.50 18.36
CA VAL A 62 26.66 -16.18 18.95
C VAL A 62 28.15 -15.92 18.82
N HIS A 63 28.55 -15.08 17.88
CA HIS A 63 29.90 -14.54 17.80
C HIS A 63 30.05 -13.32 18.73
N ALA A 64 30.99 -13.40 19.67
CA ALA A 64 31.35 -12.28 20.53
C ALA A 64 32.07 -11.19 19.71
N GLN A 65 31.52 -9.98 19.69
CA GLN A 65 32.11 -8.83 19.02
C GLN A 65 33.09 -8.16 19.98
N VAL A 66 34.37 -8.15 19.63
CA VAL A 66 35.36 -7.28 20.28
C VAL A 66 35.05 -5.86 19.81
N GLY A 67 34.35 -5.09 20.65
CA GLY A 67 34.02 -3.70 20.35
C GLY A 67 35.29 -2.84 20.33
N ALA A 68 35.48 -2.09 19.24
CA ALA A 68 36.47 -1.00 19.21
C ALA A 68 36.11 0.08 20.27
N PRO A 69 37.03 0.98 20.65
CA PRO A 69 36.81 1.98 21.70
C PRO A 69 35.69 2.99 21.35
N PRO A 70 34.99 3.55 22.36
CA PRO A 70 33.76 4.34 22.19
C PRO A 70 33.89 5.65 21.38
N GLU A 71 35.11 6.12 21.14
CA GLU A 71 35.39 7.41 20.50
C GLU A 71 35.20 7.40 18.98
N SER A 72 35.36 6.26 18.31
CA SER A 72 35.18 6.15 16.85
C SER A 72 33.72 6.17 16.40
N TYR A 73 32.81 6.17 17.36
CA TYR A 73 31.40 5.84 17.16
C TYR A 73 30.44 6.99 17.40
N ALA A 74 30.86 8.01 18.14
CA ALA A 74 30.01 9.13 18.48
C ALA A 74 29.93 10.08 17.29
N ALA A 75 28.73 10.22 16.73
CA ALA A 75 28.47 11.26 15.74
C ALA A 75 28.71 12.65 16.35
N THR A 76 29.46 13.48 15.64
CA THR A 76 29.84 14.83 16.07
C THR A 76 28.84 15.89 15.62
N THR A 77 28.10 15.61 14.54
CA THR A 77 27.10 16.51 13.96
C THR A 77 25.72 15.83 13.87
N PRO A 78 24.62 16.61 13.84
CA PRO A 78 23.28 16.04 13.64
C PRO A 78 23.14 15.34 12.28
N LEU A 79 23.82 15.86 11.24
CA LEU A 79 23.86 15.24 9.91
C LEU A 79 24.56 13.88 9.96
N GLU A 80 25.71 13.79 10.63
CA GLU A 80 26.42 12.53 10.81
C GLU A 80 25.56 11.50 11.55
N ALA A 81 24.86 11.92 12.61
CA ALA A 81 23.99 11.04 13.38
C ALA A 81 22.80 10.51 12.54
N ASP A 82 22.24 11.34 11.65
CA ASP A 82 21.19 10.90 10.73
C ASP A 82 21.72 9.89 9.71
N LEU A 83 22.84 10.22 9.06
CA LEU A 83 23.45 9.36 8.05
C LEU A 83 23.90 8.02 8.64
N GLN A 84 24.42 8.00 9.88
CA GLN A 84 24.77 6.76 10.56
C GLN A 84 23.55 5.85 10.81
N ARG A 85 22.35 6.40 11.04
CA ARG A 85 21.13 5.60 11.19
C ARG A 85 20.58 5.07 9.87
N ARG A 86 20.91 5.72 8.75
CA ARG A 86 20.42 5.37 7.42
C ARG A 86 21.35 4.45 6.65
N LEU A 87 22.65 4.52 6.90
CA LEU A 87 23.64 3.63 6.30
C LEU A 87 23.78 2.35 7.11
N VAL A 88 24.02 1.20 6.46
CA VAL A 88 24.13 -0.13 7.09
C VAL A 88 25.52 -0.77 6.90
N CYS A 89 26.00 -1.53 7.90
CA CYS A 89 27.26 -2.31 7.82
C CYS A 89 27.15 -3.34 6.68
N THR A 90 28.07 -3.33 5.71
CA THR A 90 28.10 -4.26 4.56
C THR A 90 29.17 -5.35 4.71
N CYS A 91 29.69 -5.59 5.92
CA CYS A 91 30.80 -6.53 6.12
C CYS A 91 30.47 -7.98 5.71
N GLY A 92 29.20 -8.39 5.78
CA GLY A 92 28.68 -9.68 5.30
C GLY A 92 28.64 -10.81 6.34
N ASP A 93 29.23 -10.61 7.53
CA ASP A 93 29.27 -11.62 8.61
C ASP A 93 28.16 -11.38 9.67
N CYS A 94 27.25 -10.45 9.42
CA CYS A 94 26.35 -9.86 10.43
C CYS A 94 24.98 -9.50 9.80
N PRO A 95 23.89 -9.34 10.58
CA PRO A 95 22.56 -8.90 10.12
C PRO A 95 22.45 -7.51 9.47
N HIS A 96 23.55 -6.90 9.01
CA HIS A 96 23.56 -5.58 8.38
C HIS A 96 22.88 -4.49 9.22
N TYR A 97 23.30 -4.34 10.48
CA TYR A 97 22.83 -3.24 11.34
C TYR A 97 23.28 -1.87 10.81
N THR A 98 22.56 -0.82 11.21
CA THR A 98 22.91 0.57 10.87
C THR A 98 24.32 0.92 11.36
N LEU A 99 24.99 1.90 10.75
CA LEU A 99 26.27 2.40 11.25
C LEU A 99 26.12 2.99 12.66
N ALA A 100 24.95 3.50 13.04
CA ALA A 100 24.72 3.99 14.39
C ALA A 100 24.88 2.86 15.44
N ASP A 101 24.41 1.65 15.12
CA ASP A 101 24.36 0.51 16.04
C ASP A 101 25.53 -0.47 15.88
N CYS A 102 26.06 -0.62 14.67
CA CYS A 102 27.01 -1.67 14.34
C CYS A 102 28.44 -1.33 14.74
N ARG A 103 29.06 -2.13 15.61
CA ARG A 103 30.46 -1.93 16.08
C ARG A 103 31.47 -2.82 15.34
N CYS A 104 31.12 -3.28 14.14
CA CYS A 104 31.98 -4.12 13.28
C CYS A 104 33.23 -3.32 12.83
N SER A 105 34.44 -3.81 13.16
CA SER A 105 35.73 -3.25 12.69
C SER A 105 36.34 -4.05 11.53
N SER A 106 35.54 -4.83 10.81
CA SER A 106 36.00 -5.66 9.70
C SER A 106 36.71 -4.83 8.62
N PRO A 107 37.86 -5.28 8.11
CA PRO A 107 38.59 -4.55 7.08
C PRO A 107 37.80 -4.48 5.77
N PRO A 108 38.06 -3.47 4.92
CA PRO A 108 37.44 -3.40 3.60
C PRO A 108 37.87 -4.58 2.73
N ARG A 109 36.91 -5.18 2.02
CA ARG A 109 37.14 -6.24 1.04
C ARG A 109 36.95 -5.69 -0.36
N TYR A 110 37.93 -5.98 -1.21
CA TYR A 110 37.93 -5.59 -2.62
C TYR A 110 37.87 -6.84 -3.49
N VAL A 111 37.12 -6.75 -4.58
CA VAL A 111 37.09 -7.77 -5.63
C VAL A 111 37.76 -7.21 -6.87
N ARG A 112 38.56 -8.04 -7.54
CA ARG A 112 39.21 -7.69 -8.79
C ARG A 112 38.26 -8.01 -9.96
N GLY A 113 37.90 -6.99 -10.73
CA GLY A 113 37.12 -7.13 -11.96
C GLY A 113 37.93 -7.80 -13.08
N SER A 114 37.22 -8.28 -14.10
CA SER A 114 37.85 -8.85 -15.31
C SER A 114 38.67 -7.84 -16.12
N ASP A 115 38.39 -6.55 -15.94
CA ASP A 115 39.12 -5.41 -16.50
C ASP A 115 40.37 -5.03 -15.69
N GLY A 116 40.62 -5.71 -14.57
CA GLY A 116 41.74 -5.42 -13.66
C GLY A 116 41.46 -4.32 -12.65
N SER A 117 40.26 -3.71 -12.66
CA SER A 117 39.84 -2.73 -11.66
C SER A 117 39.66 -3.38 -10.27
N GLN A 118 39.87 -2.62 -9.20
CA GLN A 118 39.57 -3.05 -7.83
C GLN A 118 38.32 -2.32 -7.35
N GLN A 119 37.26 -3.07 -7.07
CA GLN A 119 36.00 -2.53 -6.57
C GLN A 119 35.81 -2.92 -5.10
N LEU A 120 35.42 -1.94 -4.28
CA LEU A 120 35.05 -2.17 -2.89
C LEU A 120 33.68 -2.86 -2.86
N VAL A 121 33.60 -4.04 -2.24
CA VAL A 121 32.33 -4.80 -2.17
C VAL A 121 31.74 -4.86 -0.77
N ALA A 122 32.57 -4.73 0.26
CA ALA A 122 32.16 -4.84 1.65
C ALA A 122 33.12 -4.10 2.56
N ALA A 123 32.61 -3.48 3.62
CA ALA A 123 33.44 -2.90 4.67
C ALA A 123 32.76 -2.96 6.04
N GLY A 124 33.56 -2.94 7.10
CA GLY A 124 33.08 -2.71 8.46
C GLY A 124 32.54 -1.29 8.67
N ALA A 125 31.74 -1.13 9.72
CA ALA A 125 31.10 0.12 10.10
C ALA A 125 32.13 1.15 10.57
N GLU A 126 33.19 0.72 11.24
CA GLU A 126 34.32 1.58 11.59
C GLU A 126 34.90 2.27 10.35
N PHE A 127 35.20 1.50 9.30
CA PHE A 127 35.74 2.02 8.05
C PHE A 127 34.74 2.95 7.34
N MET A 128 33.46 2.59 7.34
CA MET A 128 32.42 3.42 6.72
C MET A 128 32.16 4.72 7.47
N ARG A 129 32.24 4.73 8.81
CA ARG A 129 32.17 5.98 9.58
C ARG A 129 33.34 6.90 9.27
N GLY A 130 34.54 6.34 9.09
CA GLY A 130 35.70 7.11 8.65
C GLY A 130 35.46 7.81 7.32
N GLN A 131 34.98 7.08 6.31
CA GLN A 131 34.60 7.66 5.02
C GLN A 131 33.47 8.69 5.16
N LEU A 132 32.45 8.40 5.97
CA LEU A 132 31.33 9.31 6.20
C LEU A 132 31.82 10.65 6.79
N ARG A 133 32.68 10.60 7.80
CA ARG A 133 33.30 11.79 8.39
C ARG A 133 34.11 12.57 7.37
N GLU A 134 34.90 11.89 6.55
CA GLU A 134 35.67 12.54 5.48
C GLU A 134 34.76 13.29 4.49
N GLN A 135 33.62 12.71 4.10
CA GLN A 135 32.68 13.41 3.21
C GLN A 135 31.98 14.60 3.89
N ILE A 136 31.70 14.50 5.19
CA ILE A 136 31.11 15.60 5.97
C ILE A 136 32.13 16.73 6.17
N GLU A 137 33.38 16.40 6.48
CA GLU A 137 34.49 17.35 6.59
C GLU A 137 34.78 18.04 5.24
N ALA A 138 34.57 17.34 4.12
CA ALA A 138 34.60 17.92 2.79
C ALA A 138 33.42 18.86 2.48
N GLY A 139 32.45 19.01 3.40
CA GLY A 139 31.31 19.92 3.26
C GLY A 139 30.24 19.44 2.27
N ARG A 140 30.21 18.14 1.95
CA ARG A 140 29.20 17.60 1.02
C ARG A 140 27.82 17.60 1.64
N GLY A 141 26.81 17.79 0.79
CA GLY A 141 25.42 17.65 1.20
C GLY A 141 25.03 16.19 1.41
N GLU A 142 24.00 15.95 2.22
CA GLU A 142 23.47 14.61 2.54
C GLU A 142 23.29 13.72 1.30
N ARG A 143 22.64 14.24 0.25
CA ARG A 143 22.39 13.50 -1.00
C ARG A 143 23.68 13.08 -1.70
N GLU A 144 24.64 13.99 -1.78
CA GLU A 144 25.93 13.74 -2.41
C GLU A 144 26.72 12.66 -1.65
N ILE A 145 26.58 12.63 -0.32
CA ILE A 145 27.18 11.57 0.51
C ILE A 145 26.54 10.21 0.22
N LEU A 146 25.20 10.13 0.15
CA LEU A 146 24.50 8.88 -0.15
C LEU A 146 24.86 8.37 -1.55
N ASP A 147 24.90 9.27 -2.54
CA ASP A 147 25.31 8.93 -3.91
C ASP A 147 26.77 8.45 -3.96
N TYR A 148 27.66 9.07 -3.18
CA TYR A 148 29.05 8.60 -3.02
C TYR A 148 29.11 7.16 -2.50
N PHE A 149 28.33 6.82 -1.46
CA PHE A 149 28.31 5.44 -0.93
C PHE A 149 27.74 4.44 -1.94
N VAL A 150 26.71 4.80 -2.70
CA VAL A 150 26.18 3.93 -3.76
C VAL A 150 27.21 3.72 -4.87
N ALA A 151 27.91 4.78 -5.28
CA ALA A 151 28.95 4.71 -6.31
C ALA A 151 30.18 3.92 -5.84
N ALA A 152 30.62 4.12 -4.60
CA ALA A 152 31.82 3.49 -4.05
C ALA A 152 31.65 1.98 -3.85
N TYR A 153 30.48 1.54 -3.39
CA TYR A 153 30.18 0.12 -3.16
C TYR A 153 29.55 -0.55 -4.39
N GLY A 154 29.11 0.24 -5.38
CA GLY A 154 28.50 -0.23 -6.62
C GLY A 154 27.13 -0.88 -6.46
N SER A 155 26.51 -0.75 -5.28
CA SER A 155 25.19 -1.29 -4.96
C SER A 155 24.45 -0.35 -4.01
N GLN A 156 23.13 -0.50 -3.92
CA GLN A 156 22.30 0.20 -2.94
C GLN A 156 22.28 -0.50 -1.56
N GLU A 157 23.02 -1.58 -1.39
CA GLU A 157 23.10 -2.34 -0.14
C GLU A 157 23.57 -1.51 1.07
N PRO A 158 24.47 -0.51 0.94
CA PRO A 158 24.83 0.35 2.07
C PRO A 158 23.69 1.24 2.57
N LEU A 159 22.62 1.42 1.79
CA LEU A 159 21.46 2.22 2.18
C LEU A 159 20.45 1.31 2.89
N GLY A 160 20.19 1.60 4.17
CA GLY A 160 19.20 0.88 4.98
C GLY A 160 17.75 1.05 4.49
N ALA A 161 17.51 2.01 3.60
CA ALA A 161 16.27 2.15 2.86
C ALA A 161 16.59 2.54 1.40
N PRO A 162 15.87 1.98 0.40
CA PRO A 162 16.01 2.42 -0.98
C PRO A 162 15.70 3.91 -1.10
N LEU A 163 16.39 4.63 -1.98
CA LEU A 163 16.09 6.05 -2.21
C LEU A 163 14.64 6.21 -2.70
N ASP A 164 13.85 7.03 -2.02
CA ASP A 164 12.43 7.30 -2.34
C ASP A 164 12.26 8.31 -3.50
N GLU A 165 13.08 8.19 -4.55
CA GLU A 165 13.14 9.17 -5.64
C GLU A 165 12.84 8.58 -7.03
N GLY A 166 12.47 9.47 -7.95
CA GLY A 166 12.21 9.15 -9.35
C GLY A 166 11.03 8.20 -9.57
N PHE A 167 11.30 7.07 -10.24
CA PHE A 167 10.30 6.08 -10.63
C PHE A 167 9.58 5.45 -9.42
N ASN A 168 10.28 5.32 -8.28
CA ASN A 168 9.67 4.82 -7.04
C ASN A 168 8.52 5.72 -6.56
N ARG A 169 8.66 7.04 -6.73
CA ARG A 169 7.61 8.00 -6.39
C ARG A 169 6.47 8.02 -7.41
N MET A 170 6.77 7.78 -8.69
CA MET A 170 5.74 7.64 -9.73
C MET A 170 4.93 6.35 -9.60
N ALA A 171 5.52 5.26 -9.11
CA ALA A 171 4.79 4.04 -8.78
C ALA A 171 3.67 4.31 -7.77
N TRP A 172 3.87 5.30 -6.89
CA TRP A 172 2.87 5.73 -5.93
C TRP A 172 1.76 6.62 -6.53
N LEU A 173 1.97 7.21 -7.71
CA LEU A 173 0.96 7.99 -8.44
C LEU A 173 -0.06 7.09 -9.15
N PHE A 174 0.35 5.91 -9.58
CA PHE A 174 -0.50 4.94 -10.29
C PHE A 174 -1.86 4.67 -9.62
N PRO A 175 -1.94 4.34 -8.31
CA PRO A 175 -3.24 4.10 -7.69
C PRO A 175 -4.16 5.31 -7.63
N TYR A 176 -3.61 6.53 -7.50
CA TYR A 176 -4.42 7.73 -7.55
C TYR A 176 -5.03 7.96 -8.93
N LEU A 177 -4.26 7.70 -9.99
CA LEU A 177 -4.76 7.80 -11.37
C LEU A 177 -5.85 6.76 -11.65
N VAL A 178 -5.68 5.53 -11.18
CA VAL A 178 -6.70 4.48 -11.31
C VAL A 178 -7.96 4.86 -10.54
N GLY A 179 -7.83 5.27 -9.27
CA GLY A 179 -8.97 5.67 -8.43
C GLY A 179 -9.73 6.87 -9.00
N PHE A 180 -9.01 7.92 -9.42
CA PHE A 180 -9.60 9.08 -10.06
C PHE A 180 -10.26 8.71 -11.39
N GLY A 181 -9.61 7.88 -12.21
CA GLY A 181 -10.17 7.38 -13.47
C GLY A 181 -11.49 6.62 -13.27
N CYS A 182 -11.56 5.74 -12.28
CA CYS A 182 -12.79 5.04 -11.91
C CYS A 182 -13.90 6.00 -11.47
N LEU A 183 -13.58 6.98 -10.63
CA LEU A 183 -14.56 7.97 -10.15
C LEU A 183 -15.13 8.80 -11.31
N VAL A 184 -14.26 9.27 -12.21
CA VAL A 184 -14.66 10.02 -13.41
C VAL A 184 -15.53 9.14 -14.33
N ALA A 185 -15.17 7.87 -14.55
CA ALA A 185 -15.93 6.96 -15.39
C ALA A 185 -17.34 6.72 -14.81
N VAL A 186 -17.44 6.41 -13.52
CA VAL A 186 -18.74 6.19 -12.85
C VAL A 186 -19.59 7.46 -12.86
N GLY A 187 -19.00 8.61 -12.51
CA GLY A 187 -19.68 9.90 -12.57
C GLY A 187 -20.19 10.24 -13.98
N GLY A 188 -19.37 9.98 -15.01
CA GLY A 188 -19.74 10.18 -16.40
C GLY A 188 -20.91 9.29 -16.85
N VAL A 189 -20.90 8.00 -16.48
CA VAL A 189 -22.00 7.07 -16.76
C VAL A 189 -23.28 7.51 -16.03
N ALA A 190 -23.18 7.87 -14.76
CA ALA A 190 -24.31 8.34 -13.96
C ALA A 190 -24.96 9.61 -14.54
N VAL A 191 -24.16 10.61 -14.91
CA VAL A 191 -24.64 11.85 -15.55
C VAL A 191 -25.26 11.56 -16.93
N ARG A 192 -24.69 10.62 -17.69
CA ARG A 192 -25.23 10.25 -19.00
C ARG A 192 -26.57 9.53 -18.90
N TRP A 193 -26.77 8.70 -17.89
CA TRP A 193 -28.06 8.04 -17.65
C TRP A 193 -29.10 9.01 -17.07
N SER A 194 -28.73 9.91 -16.15
CA SER A 194 -29.68 10.90 -15.63
C SER A 194 -30.20 11.85 -16.70
N ARG A 195 -29.33 12.28 -17.62
CA ARG A 195 -29.72 13.15 -18.75
C ARG A 195 -30.52 12.44 -19.84
N ARG A 196 -30.49 11.10 -19.88
CA ARG A 196 -31.30 10.28 -20.79
C ARG A 196 -32.68 9.96 -20.23
N GLY A 197 -32.84 9.89 -18.90
CA GLY A 197 -34.14 9.76 -18.24
C GLY A 197 -35.00 11.03 -18.35
N GLY A 198 -34.39 12.21 -18.38
CA GLY A 198 -35.12 13.48 -18.50
C GLY A 198 -35.74 13.77 -19.89
N ALA A 199 -35.47 12.94 -20.90
CA ALA A 199 -36.08 13.10 -22.23
C ALA A 199 -37.44 12.40 -22.36
N THR A 200 -37.85 11.61 -21.37
CA THR A 200 -39.17 10.94 -21.33
C THR A 200 -40.18 11.60 -20.39
N ASP A 201 -39.76 12.51 -19.52
CA ASP A 201 -40.64 13.20 -18.56
C ASP A 201 -41.29 14.49 -19.11
N GLY A 202 -41.11 14.75 -20.41
CA GLY A 202 -41.80 15.83 -21.15
C GLY A 202 -43.13 15.40 -21.79
N LYS A 203 -43.64 14.20 -21.49
CA LYS A 203 -44.99 13.77 -21.90
C LYS A 203 -45.91 13.94 -20.70
N ALA A 204 -46.90 14.82 -20.84
CA ALA A 204 -47.98 14.99 -19.87
C ALA A 204 -48.42 13.62 -19.34
N ALA A 205 -48.44 13.48 -18.01
CA ALA A 205 -48.90 12.28 -17.34
C ALA A 205 -50.25 11.86 -17.95
N PRO A 206 -50.42 10.62 -18.44
CA PRO A 206 -51.75 10.13 -18.71
C PRO A 206 -52.50 10.12 -17.38
N ALA A 207 -53.72 10.66 -17.39
CA ALA A 207 -54.64 10.54 -16.26
C ALA A 207 -54.68 9.06 -15.82
N PRO A 208 -54.66 8.76 -14.52
CA PRO A 208 -54.69 7.37 -14.05
C PRO A 208 -55.91 6.66 -14.65
N GLU A 209 -55.67 5.50 -15.24
CA GLU A 209 -56.74 4.62 -15.74
C GLU A 209 -57.66 4.20 -14.59
N PRO A 210 -58.97 3.99 -14.85
CA PRO A 210 -60.01 3.79 -13.83
C PRO A 210 -59.90 2.52 -12.98
N ILE A 211 -58.80 1.77 -13.04
CA ILE A 211 -58.56 0.58 -12.20
C ILE A 211 -58.39 0.98 -10.72
N ASP A 212 -57.92 2.20 -10.45
CA ASP A 212 -57.66 2.67 -9.07
C ASP A 212 -58.90 3.30 -8.41
N ALA A 213 -59.91 3.74 -9.16
CA ALA A 213 -61.09 4.41 -8.61
C ALA A 213 -62.02 3.45 -7.84
N GLU A 214 -62.14 2.20 -8.31
CA GLU A 214 -62.96 1.20 -7.62
C GLU A 214 -62.23 0.57 -6.43
N LEU A 215 -60.90 0.51 -6.48
CA LEU A 215 -60.07 0.10 -5.35
C LEU A 215 -60.11 1.15 -4.23
N ASP A 216 -59.96 2.44 -4.58
CA ASP A 216 -60.04 3.56 -3.64
C ASP A 216 -61.43 3.65 -2.99
N ALA A 217 -62.50 3.45 -3.76
CA ALA A 217 -63.87 3.42 -3.23
C ALA A 217 -64.08 2.27 -2.23
N ARG A 218 -63.49 1.10 -2.47
CA ARG A 218 -63.54 -0.02 -1.51
C ARG A 218 -62.72 0.26 -0.25
N LEU A 219 -61.55 0.88 -0.38
CA LEU A 219 -60.71 1.25 0.77
C LEU A 219 -61.40 2.29 1.66
N ASP A 220 -62.07 3.28 1.07
CA ASP A 220 -62.83 4.28 1.82
C ASP A 220 -64.04 3.69 2.56
N ASP A 221 -64.67 2.65 2.01
CA ASP A 221 -65.77 1.93 2.66
C ASP A 221 -65.26 1.03 3.80
N GLU A 222 -64.12 0.35 3.60
CA GLU A 222 -63.47 -0.44 4.64
C GLU A 222 -63.00 0.44 5.82
N LEU A 223 -62.41 1.62 5.55
CA LEU A 223 -61.98 2.56 6.59
C LEU A 223 -63.16 3.11 7.40
N ARG A 224 -64.30 3.38 6.75
CA ARG A 224 -65.50 3.92 7.41
C ARG A 224 -66.22 2.90 8.30
N ASN A 225 -65.97 1.61 8.08
CA ASN A 225 -66.53 0.51 8.88
C ASN A 225 -65.63 0.14 10.07
N LEU A 226 -64.42 0.72 10.17
CA LEU A 226 -63.47 0.45 11.25
C LEU A 226 -63.50 1.49 12.38
N ASP A 227 -64.24 2.60 12.21
CA ASP A 227 -64.58 3.59 13.24
C ASP A 227 -65.99 3.34 13.82
#